data_AF-V5A4G9-F1
#
_entry.id   AF-V5A4G9-F1
#
_cell.length_a   1.000
_cell.length_b   1.000
_cell.length_c   1.000
_cell.angle_alpha   90.00
_cell.angle_beta   90.00
_cell.angle_gamma   90.00
#
_symmetry.space_group_name_H-M   'P 1'
#
loop_
_entity.id
_entity.type
_entity.pdbx_description
1 polymer ?
#
loop_
_entity_poly.entity_id
_entity_poly.type
_entity_poly.pdbx_seq_one_letter_code
_entity_poly.pdbx_strand_id
1 'polypeptide(L)'
;MTSRVEPVVLATDAAKEQLETNEMVYWFSQSDRSTGRTVYRNTPTGSDQGKVEITRPTGAILPTASSLNVYQSFSGFSSVQSWRDAIAEVHGDLSAGYIYCVRLLNQDD
;
A
#
# COMPACT_ATOMS: atom_id res chain seq x y z
N MET A 1 -6.57 -19.45 16.04
CA MET A 1 -7.45 -18.49 15.36
C MET A 1 -6.68 -17.98 14.15
N THR A 2 -7.01 -18.41 12.94
CA THR A 2 -6.40 -17.90 11.71
C THR A 2 -6.99 -16.52 11.45
N SER A 3 -6.31 -15.47 11.92
CA SER A 3 -6.68 -14.09 11.62
C SER A 3 -6.62 -13.90 10.10
N ARG A 4 -7.79 -13.75 9.48
CA ARG A 4 -7.89 -13.55 8.03
C ARG A 4 -7.41 -12.14 7.70
N VAL A 5 -6.39 -12.03 6.86
CA VAL A 5 -5.90 -10.75 6.35
C VAL A 5 -6.84 -10.27 5.25
N GLU A 6 -7.42 -9.08 5.40
CA GLU A 6 -8.38 -8.53 4.44
C GLU A 6 -7.73 -8.24 3.08
N PRO A 7 -8.47 -8.35 1.95
CA PRO A 7 -7.96 -8.09 0.60
C PRO A 7 -7.46 -6.65 0.41
N VAL A 8 -6.29 -6.46 -0.21
CA VAL A 8 -5.79 -5.12 -0.54
C VAL A 8 -6.60 -4.54 -1.69
N VAL A 9 -7.10 -3.31 -1.55
CA VAL A 9 -7.74 -2.59 -2.64
C VAL A 9 -6.76 -1.54 -3.15
N LEU A 10 -6.23 -1.75 -4.36
CA LEU A 10 -5.38 -0.77 -5.04
C LEU A 10 -6.27 0.08 -5.94
N ALA A 11 -6.83 1.14 -5.37
CA ALA A 11 -7.81 1.98 -6.06
C ALA A 11 -7.18 2.94 -7.09
N THR A 12 -5.87 3.21 -6.99
CA THR A 12 -5.14 4.12 -7.88
C THR A 12 -4.37 3.33 -8.93
N ASP A 13 -4.50 3.70 -10.21
CA ASP A 13 -3.73 3.09 -11.31
C ASP A 13 -2.23 3.11 -11.05
N ALA A 14 -1.69 4.22 -10.50
CA ALA A 14 -0.28 4.35 -10.16
C ALA A 14 0.24 3.24 -9.23
N ALA A 15 -0.50 2.92 -8.16
CA ALA A 15 -0.12 1.86 -7.22
C ALA A 15 -0.25 0.47 -7.85
N LYS A 16 -1.22 0.28 -8.74
CA LYS A 16 -1.42 -0.97 -9.48
C LYS A 16 -0.27 -1.19 -10.46
N GLU A 17 0.00 -0.23 -11.34
CA GLU A 17 1.09 -0.29 -12.32
C GLU A 17 2.44 -0.52 -11.63
N GLN A 18 2.66 0.15 -10.49
CA GLN A 18 3.85 -0.04 -9.67
C GLN A 18 3.97 -1.49 -9.16
N LEU A 19 2.89 -2.04 -8.60
CA LEU A 19 2.89 -3.42 -8.10
C LEU A 19 3.08 -4.44 -9.23
N GLU A 20 2.41 -4.27 -10.37
CA GLU A 20 2.50 -5.19 -11.51
C GLU A 20 3.86 -5.12 -12.21
N THR A 21 4.48 -3.94 -12.27
CA THR A 21 5.78 -3.74 -12.94
C THR A 21 6.97 -4.11 -12.07
N ASN A 22 6.92 -3.77 -10.78
CA ASN A 22 8.06 -3.91 -9.87
C ASN A 22 7.84 -4.99 -8.80
N GLU A 23 6.73 -5.71 -8.87
CA GLU A 23 6.32 -6.76 -7.92
C GLU A 23 6.16 -6.25 -6.47
N MET A 24 6.21 -4.94 -6.26
CA MET A 24 6.22 -4.31 -4.95
C MET A 24 5.71 -2.86 -5.02
N VAL A 25 4.87 -2.49 -4.05
CA VAL A 25 4.41 -1.11 -3.85
C VAL A 25 4.38 -0.75 -2.36
N TYR A 26 4.81 0.46 -2.02
CA TYR A 26 4.57 1.05 -0.70
C TYR A 26 3.27 1.83 -0.70
N TRP A 27 2.45 1.55 0.31
CA TRP A 27 1.14 2.14 0.51
C TRP A 27 1.04 2.73 1.92
N PHE A 28 0.35 3.88 2.06
CA PHE A 28 0.10 4.52 3.35
C PHE A 28 -1.36 4.34 3.77
N SER A 29 -1.59 4.03 5.04
CA SER A 29 -2.94 4.01 5.63
C SER A 29 -2.91 4.55 7.05
N GLN A 30 -3.84 5.46 7.37
CA GLN A 30 -4.04 5.94 8.74
C GLN A 30 -4.61 4.87 9.68
N SER A 31 -5.36 3.91 9.13
CA SER A 31 -5.88 2.78 9.90
C SER A 31 -4.84 1.66 9.99
N ASP A 32 -4.71 1.08 11.19
CA ASP A 32 -3.96 -0.16 11.36
C ASP A 32 -4.62 -1.30 10.59
N ARG A 33 -3.80 -2.16 10.00
CA ARG A 33 -4.25 -3.25 9.13
C ARG A 33 -3.48 -4.50 9.47
N SER A 34 -4.19 -5.62 9.46
CA SER A 34 -3.58 -6.95 9.52
C SER A 34 -2.56 -7.12 8.39
N THR A 35 -1.38 -7.62 8.73
CA THR A 35 -0.30 -7.99 7.80
C THR A 35 -0.28 -9.49 7.55
N GLY A 36 0.26 -9.92 6.40
CA GLY A 36 0.39 -11.32 6.01
C GLY A 36 -0.06 -11.57 4.57
N ARG A 37 -0.16 -12.85 4.21
CA ARG A 37 -0.57 -13.30 2.87
C ARG A 37 -2.07 -13.06 2.65
N THR A 38 -2.42 -12.44 1.53
CA THR A 38 -3.80 -12.18 1.10
C THR A 38 -3.88 -12.04 -0.42
N VAL A 39 -4.99 -11.51 -0.93
CA VAL A 39 -5.21 -11.19 -2.34
C VAL A 39 -5.38 -9.69 -2.52
N TYR A 40 -5.13 -9.18 -3.72
CA TYR A 40 -5.44 -7.79 -4.07
C TYR A 40 -6.57 -7.69 -5.11
N ARG A 41 -7.26 -6.55 -5.09
CA ARG A 41 -8.38 -6.19 -5.97
C ARG A 41 -8.22 -4.76 -6.44
N ASN A 42 -8.78 -4.44 -7.60
CA ASN A 42 -8.84 -3.07 -8.11
C ASN A 42 -10.00 -2.27 -7.47
N THR A 43 -11.04 -2.97 -7.01
CA THR A 43 -12.20 -2.38 -6.33
C THR A 43 -12.62 -3.26 -5.15
N PRO A 44 -13.33 -2.71 -4.13
CA PRO A 44 -13.74 -3.48 -2.96
C PRO A 44 -14.58 -4.73 -3.29
N THR A 45 -15.44 -4.61 -4.31
CA THR A 45 -16.34 -5.66 -4.79
C THR A 45 -15.83 -6.39 -6.04
N GLY A 46 -14.61 -6.08 -6.50
CA GLY A 46 -14.03 -6.67 -7.69
C GLY A 46 -13.51 -8.09 -7.47
N SER A 47 -13.18 -8.76 -8.57
CA SER A 47 -12.52 -10.07 -8.55
C SER A 47 -11.08 -9.97 -8.04
N ASP A 48 -10.62 -11.03 -7.39
CA ASP A 48 -9.23 -11.16 -6.96
C ASP A 48 -8.30 -11.13 -8.19
N GLN A 49 -7.32 -10.24 -8.18
CA GLN A 49 -6.38 -10.04 -9.29
C GLN A 49 -5.11 -10.87 -9.13
N GLY A 50 -4.69 -11.13 -7.89
CA GLY A 50 -3.55 -11.96 -7.58
C GLY A 50 -3.28 -12.06 -6.08
N LYS A 51 -2.31 -12.90 -5.71
CA LYS A 51 -1.88 -13.09 -4.32
C LYS A 51 -0.77 -12.10 -3.97
N VAL A 52 -0.83 -11.56 -2.77
CA VAL A 52 0.15 -10.61 -2.24
C VAL A 52 0.51 -10.94 -0.80
N GLU A 53 1.66 -10.46 -0.36
CA GLU A 53 2.02 -10.38 1.05
C GLU A 53 2.08 -8.92 1.47
N ILE A 54 1.42 -8.61 2.59
CA ILE A 54 1.49 -7.30 3.22
C ILE A 54 2.45 -7.39 4.40
N THR A 55 3.46 -6.53 4.43
CA THR A 55 4.31 -6.34 5.61
C THR A 55 4.27 -4.88 6.06
N ARG A 56 4.57 -4.65 7.34
CA ARG A 56 4.66 -3.32 7.91
C ARG A 56 6.09 -3.07 8.38
N PRO A 57 6.93 -2.36 7.60
CA PRO A 57 8.33 -2.15 7.95
C PRO A 57 8.54 -1.22 9.16
N THR A 58 7.57 -0.36 9.46
CA THR A 58 7.70 0.65 10.53
C THR A 58 6.47 0.74 11.43
N GLY A 59 6.64 1.32 12.61
CA GLY A 59 5.51 1.81 13.41
C GLY A 59 4.78 2.98 12.73
N ALA A 60 3.84 3.59 13.46
CA ALA A 60 3.15 4.77 12.97
C ALA A 60 4.13 5.92 12.70
N ILE A 61 3.99 6.56 11.54
CA ILE A 61 4.79 7.71 11.11
C ILE A 61 3.87 8.86 10.71
N LEU A 62 4.38 10.09 10.83
CA LEU A 62 3.78 11.23 10.15
C LEU A 62 4.20 11.22 8.68
N PRO A 63 3.29 11.48 7.72
CA PRO A 63 3.60 11.55 6.29
C PRO A 63 4.29 12.88 5.90
N THR A 64 5.48 13.09 6.46
CA THR A 64 6.36 14.22 6.14
C THR A 64 7.19 13.93 4.89
N ALA A 65 7.78 14.98 4.29
CA ALA A 65 8.66 14.79 3.14
C ALA A 65 9.82 13.83 3.45
N SER A 66 10.47 13.98 4.60
CA SER A 66 11.62 13.16 5.01
C SER A 66 11.24 11.71 5.28
N SER A 67 10.10 11.45 5.92
CA SER A 67 9.67 10.09 6.26
C SER A 67 9.19 9.29 5.04
N LEU A 68 8.61 9.96 4.05
CA LEU A 68 8.14 9.31 2.81
C LEU A 68 9.22 9.17 1.74
N ASN A 69 10.29 9.98 1.80
CA ASN A 69 11.35 10.01 0.77
C ASN A 69 11.96 8.62 0.48
N VAL A 70 12.17 7.81 1.53
CA VAL A 70 12.76 6.47 1.38
C VAL A 70 11.85 5.44 0.70
N TYR A 71 10.54 5.71 0.66
CA TYR A 71 9.54 4.81 0.09
C TYR A 71 9.02 5.29 -1.27
N GLN A 72 9.27 6.55 -1.62
CA GLN A 72 8.65 7.21 -2.78
C GLN A 72 8.94 6.49 -4.10
N SER A 73 10.15 5.98 -4.29
CA SER A 73 10.51 5.31 -5.55
C SER A 73 9.70 4.04 -5.82
N PHE A 74 9.05 3.48 -4.80
CA PHE A 74 8.16 2.32 -4.94
C PHE A 74 6.72 2.63 -4.52
N SER A 75 6.32 3.89 -4.37
CA SER A 75 4.92 4.24 -4.06
C SER A 75 4.04 4.41 -5.31
N GLY A 76 4.65 4.44 -6.50
CA GLY A 76 3.98 4.73 -7.77
C GLY A 76 3.78 6.22 -8.05
N PHE A 77 4.14 7.10 -7.12
CA PHE A 77 4.02 8.55 -7.29
C PHE A 77 5.32 9.17 -7.83
N SER A 78 5.21 10.15 -8.71
CA SER A 78 6.35 10.85 -9.31
C SER A 78 7.14 11.73 -8.34
N SER A 79 6.57 12.07 -7.18
CA SER A 79 7.20 12.89 -6.14
C SER A 79 6.58 12.65 -4.77
N VAL A 80 7.35 12.92 -3.70
CA VAL A 80 6.85 12.82 -2.32
C VAL A 80 5.66 13.76 -2.10
N GLN A 81 5.66 14.95 -2.72
CA GLN A 81 4.55 15.88 -2.60
C GLN A 81 3.26 15.31 -3.20
N SER A 82 3.32 14.76 -4.42
CA SER A 82 2.16 14.11 -5.05
C SER A 82 1.61 12.94 -4.22
N TRP A 83 2.49 12.19 -3.55
CA TRP A 83 2.05 11.14 -2.64
C TRP A 83 1.35 11.70 -1.40
N ARG A 84 1.87 12.79 -0.80
CA ARG A 84 1.21 13.47 0.33
C ARG A 84 -0.14 14.05 -0.07
N ASP A 85 -0.23 14.64 -1.26
CA ASP A 85 -1.49 15.18 -1.77
C ASP A 85 -2.52 14.06 -1.92
N ALA A 86 -2.13 12.89 -2.44
CA ALA A 86 -3.01 11.72 -2.52
C ALA A 86 -3.40 11.17 -1.13
N ILE A 87 -2.49 11.16 -0.16
CA ILE A 87 -2.80 10.79 1.23
C ILE A 87 -3.86 11.75 1.79
N ALA A 88 -3.67 13.05 1.62
CA ALA A 88 -4.61 14.07 2.09
C ALA A 88 -5.96 13.99 1.36
N GLU A 89 -5.98 13.65 0.08
CA GLU A 89 -7.20 13.43 -0.69
C GLU A 89 -8.00 12.22 -0.17
N VAL A 90 -7.31 11.11 0.11
CA VAL A 90 -7.95 9.87 0.58
C VAL A 90 -8.41 9.98 2.04
N HIS A 91 -7.62 10.62 2.90
CA HIS A 91 -7.84 10.64 4.34
C HIS A 91 -8.42 11.94 4.88
N GLY A 92 -8.37 13.02 4.09
CA GLY A 92 -8.79 14.37 4.50
C GLY A 92 -7.70 15.16 5.25
N ASP A 93 -6.64 14.51 5.71
CA ASP A 93 -5.54 15.14 6.45
C ASP A 93 -4.22 14.34 6.36
N LEU A 94 -3.17 14.85 7.01
CA LEU A 94 -1.82 14.28 7.07
C LEU A 94 -1.46 13.77 8.49
N SER A 95 -2.40 13.18 9.19
CA SER A 95 -2.19 12.55 10.50
C SER A 95 -1.31 11.31 10.40
N ALA A 96 -0.84 10.86 11.57
CA ALA A 96 0.01 9.68 11.65
C ALA A 96 -0.70 8.44 11.11
N GLY A 97 0.06 7.58 10.45
CA GLY A 97 -0.42 6.33 9.89
C GLY A 97 0.74 5.36 9.66
N TYR A 98 0.48 4.30 8.92
CA TYR A 98 1.42 3.21 8.73
C TYR A 98 1.80 3.09 7.26
N ILE A 99 3.07 2.79 7.01
CA ILE A 99 3.55 2.36 5.70
C ILE A 99 3.43 0.84 5.65
N TYR A 100 2.80 0.36 4.60
CA TYR A 100 2.71 -1.05 4.26
C TYR A 100 3.51 -1.30 2.98
N CYS A 101 4.25 -2.38 2.96
CA CYS A 101 4.82 -2.94 1.75
C CYS A 101 3.89 -4.05 1.27
N VAL A 102 3.39 -3.92 0.05
CA VAL A 102 2.60 -4.94 -0.63
C VAL A 102 3.47 -5.54 -1.71
N ARG A 103 3.72 -6.85 -1.64
CA ARG A 103 4.54 -7.57 -2.60
C ARG A 103 3.72 -8.63 -3.31
N LEU A 104 3.86 -8.75 -4.64
CA LEU A 104 3.27 -9.86 -5.38
C LEU A 104 3.92 -11.18 -4.95
N LEU A 105 3.07 -12.20 -4.79
CA LEU A 105 3.51 -13.57 -4.62
C LEU A 105 3.42 -14.26 -5.98
N ASN A 106 4.56 -14.69 -6.52
CA ASN A 106 4.55 -15.54 -7.71
C ASN A 106 3.80 -16.85 -7.41
N GLN A 107 3.15 -17.40 -8.44
CA GLN A 107 2.25 -18.55 -8.32
C GLN A 107 2.95 -19.88 -7.93
N ASP A 108 4.25 -19.85 -7.64
CA ASP A 108 5.10 -21.01 -7.39
C ASP A 108 5.49 -21.24 -5.90
N ASP A 109 4.82 -20.60 -4.94
CA ASP A 109 4.94 -20.91 -3.48
C ASP A 109 3.72 -21.67 -2.93
#